data_AF-A0A1D7Y0E7-F1
#
_entry.id   AF-A0A1D7Y0E7-F1
#
_cell.length_a   1.000
_cell.length_b   1.000
_cell.length_c   1.000
_cell.angle_alpha   90.00
_cell.angle_beta   90.00
_cell.angle_gamma   90.00
#
_symmetry.space_group_name_H-M   'P 1'
#
loop_
_entity.id
_entity.type
_entity.pdbx_description
1 polymer ?
#
loop_
_entity_poly.entity_id
_entity_poly.type
_entity_poly.pdbx_seq_one_letter_code
_entity_poly.pdbx_strand_id
1 'polypeptide(L)'
;MKIIIGVLIVIIGILAIFKKRNFGKLKTYKWETEKEKFEKDFIQILSKNPNLEHLIIEFDSYYIQYKGFVNSKEFYSEIVSNEFLNETKKYSENQIEEILNLEFSKPNEKDNDGNVSPNYTKWYNLTTINEIEFIHKELIRILKSIFGLENGNKFKVRY
;
A
#
# COMPACT_ATOMS: atom_id res chain seq x y z
N MET A 1 0.68 -24.59 17.17
CA MET A 1 2.11 -24.38 16.84
C MET A 1 2.17 -23.93 15.38
N LYS A 2 2.21 -22.61 15.13
CA LYS A 2 2.35 -22.08 13.75
C LYS A 2 3.82 -22.20 13.38
N ILE A 3 4.13 -22.94 12.31
CA ILE A 3 5.49 -23.06 11.80
C ILE A 3 5.82 -21.72 11.12
N ILE A 4 6.57 -20.88 11.83
CA ILE A 4 7.06 -19.60 11.30
C ILE A 4 8.25 -19.91 10.39
N ILE A 5 7.95 -20.24 9.14
CA ILE A 5 8.93 -20.23 8.07
C ILE A 5 9.06 -18.77 7.68
N GLY A 6 10.07 -18.07 8.21
CA GLY A 6 10.37 -16.71 7.79
C GLY A 6 10.70 -16.71 6.30
N VAL A 7 9.72 -16.36 5.47
CA VAL A 7 9.90 -16.24 4.03
C VAL A 7 10.44 -14.84 3.77
N LEU A 8 11.57 -14.76 3.09
CA LEU A 8 12.06 -13.50 2.55
C LEU A 8 11.11 -13.10 1.41
N ILE A 9 10.22 -12.15 1.66
CA ILE A 9 9.33 -11.60 0.63
C ILE A 9 10.18 -10.60 -0.17
N VAL A 10 11.02 -11.10 -1.07
CA VAL A 10 11.75 -10.28 -2.05
C VAL A 10 10.76 -9.90 -3.16
N ILE A 11 9.99 -8.84 -2.95
CA ILE A 11 9.33 -8.16 -4.07
C ILE A 11 10.39 -7.25 -4.70
N ILE A 12 11.17 -7.86 -5.60
CA ILE A 12 12.16 -7.19 -6.45
C ILE A 12 11.52 -5.94 -7.07
N GLY A 13 12.23 -4.81 -6.97
CA GLY A 13 11.87 -3.50 -7.51
C GLY A 13 11.03 -3.58 -8.78
N ILE A 14 9.75 -3.23 -8.64
CA ILE A 14 8.72 -3.38 -9.67
C ILE A 14 9.03 -2.53 -10.92
N LEU A 15 9.98 -1.59 -10.86
CA LEU A 15 10.48 -0.83 -12.02
C LEU A 15 11.02 -1.70 -13.16
N ALA A 16 11.66 -2.85 -12.88
CA ALA A 16 12.10 -3.78 -13.93
C ALA A 16 10.99 -4.75 -14.40
N ILE A 17 9.94 -4.94 -13.59
CA ILE A 17 8.82 -5.87 -13.83
C ILE A 17 7.64 -5.19 -14.55
N PHE A 18 7.58 -3.86 -14.59
CA PHE A 18 6.55 -3.11 -15.35
C PHE A 18 6.53 -3.42 -16.85
N LYS A 19 7.56 -4.06 -17.41
CA LYS A 19 7.65 -4.32 -18.85
C LYS A 19 6.72 -5.45 -19.33
N LYS A 20 6.08 -6.25 -18.45
CA LYS A 20 5.30 -7.43 -18.92
C LYS A 20 4.24 -8.01 -17.98
N ARG A 21 3.61 -7.22 -17.09
CA ARG A 21 2.42 -7.67 -16.32
C ARG A 21 1.14 -7.03 -16.88
N ASN A 22 0.16 -7.86 -17.23
CA ASN A 22 -1.18 -7.41 -17.62
C ASN A 22 -1.92 -6.87 -16.38
N PHE A 23 -1.65 -5.62 -16.00
CA PHE A 23 -2.48 -4.90 -15.04
C PHE A 23 -3.89 -4.80 -15.63
N GLY A 24 -4.89 -5.36 -14.94
CA GLY A 24 -6.22 -5.58 -15.47
C GLY A 24 -6.96 -4.30 -15.81
N LYS A 25 -6.79 -3.24 -15.01
CA LYS A 25 -7.40 -1.91 -15.17
C LYS A 25 -6.51 -0.80 -14.63
N LEU A 26 -6.43 0.33 -15.34
CA LEU A 26 -5.78 1.57 -14.91
C LEU A 26 -6.82 2.70 -14.87
N LYS A 27 -6.97 3.36 -13.73
CA LYS A 27 -7.79 4.57 -13.57
C LYS A 27 -6.93 5.72 -13.05
N THR A 28 -7.24 6.95 -13.47
CA THR A 28 -6.60 8.17 -12.95
C THR A 28 -7.68 9.01 -12.27
N TYR A 29 -7.38 9.53 -11.08
CA TYR A 29 -8.30 10.36 -10.31
C TYR A 29 -7.70 11.75 -10.10
N LYS A 30 -8.54 12.78 -10.20
CA LYS A 30 -8.23 14.13 -9.69
C LYS A 30 -8.72 14.24 -8.27
N TRP A 31 -7.83 14.49 -7.31
CA TRP A 31 -8.19 14.46 -5.89
C TRP A 31 -9.32 15.44 -5.54
N GLU A 32 -9.22 16.67 -6.04
CA GLU A 32 -10.17 17.75 -5.76
C GLU A 32 -11.61 17.42 -6.17
N THR A 33 -11.79 16.83 -7.36
CA THR A 33 -13.12 16.63 -7.96
C THR A 33 -13.63 15.20 -7.91
N GLU A 34 -12.77 14.21 -7.63
CA GLU A 34 -13.11 12.79 -7.71
C GLU A 34 -12.90 12.00 -6.41
N LYS A 35 -12.65 12.66 -5.26
CA LYS A 35 -12.45 11.99 -3.95
C LYS A 35 -13.53 10.95 -3.61
N GLU A 36 -14.82 11.30 -3.77
CA GLU A 36 -15.94 10.41 -3.42
C GLU A 36 -16.07 9.24 -4.39
N LYS A 37 -15.75 9.48 -5.66
CA LYS A 37 -15.72 8.44 -6.69
C LYS A 37 -14.56 7.48 -6.43
N PHE A 38 -13.40 8.00 -6.05
CA PHE A 38 -12.25 7.20 -5.65
C PHE A 38 -12.58 6.31 -4.44
N GLU A 39 -13.19 6.86 -3.39
CA GLU A 39 -13.60 6.09 -2.20
C GLU A 39 -14.53 4.94 -2.57
N LYS A 40 -15.59 5.21 -3.35
CA LYS A 40 -16.54 4.19 -3.81
C LYS A 40 -15.85 3.10 -4.64
N ASP A 41 -14.98 3.50 -5.57
CA ASP A 41 -14.22 2.57 -6.40
C ASP A 41 -13.27 1.72 -5.55
N PHE A 42 -12.55 2.32 -4.60
CA PHE A 42 -11.64 1.64 -3.68
C PHE A 42 -12.37 0.58 -2.86
N ILE A 43 -13.45 0.98 -2.17
CA ILE A 43 -14.26 0.06 -1.37
C ILE A 43 -14.79 -1.08 -2.24
N GLN A 44 -15.28 -0.78 -3.44
CA GLN A 44 -15.78 -1.78 -4.37
C GLN A 44 -14.70 -2.76 -4.83
N ILE A 45 -13.47 -2.29 -5.11
CA ILE A 45 -12.35 -3.13 -5.54
C ILE A 45 -12.01 -4.14 -4.45
N LEU A 46 -11.78 -3.69 -3.21
CA LEU A 46 -11.44 -4.59 -2.11
C LEU A 46 -12.59 -5.52 -1.74
N SER A 47 -13.84 -5.03 -1.77
CA SER A 47 -15.01 -5.85 -1.42
C SER A 47 -15.29 -6.98 -2.43
N LYS A 48 -15.02 -6.75 -3.72
CA LYS A 48 -15.34 -7.70 -4.79
C LYS A 48 -14.19 -8.65 -5.13
N ASN A 49 -12.96 -8.31 -4.76
CA ASN A 49 -11.77 -9.08 -5.14
C ASN A 49 -11.01 -9.48 -3.87
N PRO A 50 -11.47 -10.49 -3.13
CA PRO A 50 -10.75 -10.91 -1.94
C PRO A 50 -9.40 -11.57 -2.29
N ASN A 51 -9.23 -12.06 -3.53
CA ASN A 51 -7.96 -12.52 -4.14
C ASN A 51 -7.27 -11.42 -4.96
N LEU A 52 -7.21 -10.20 -4.44
CA LEU A 52 -6.58 -9.09 -5.15
C LEU A 52 -5.08 -9.34 -5.29
N GLU A 53 -4.61 -9.65 -6.51
CA GLU A 53 -3.17 -9.88 -6.76
C GLU A 53 -2.37 -8.63 -6.40
N HIS A 54 -2.89 -7.46 -6.78
CA HIS A 54 -2.37 -6.16 -6.39
C HIS A 54 -3.45 -5.07 -6.57
N LEU A 55 -3.41 -4.06 -5.71
CA LEU A 55 -4.01 -2.76 -5.92
C LEU A 55 -2.95 -1.71 -5.64
N ILE A 56 -2.53 -0.99 -6.68
CA ILE A 56 -1.43 -0.05 -6.61
C ILE A 56 -2.01 1.35 -6.74
N ILE A 57 -1.73 2.19 -5.74
CA ILE A 57 -2.00 3.62 -5.74
C ILE A 57 -0.68 4.32 -6.04
N GLU A 58 -0.56 4.93 -7.21
CA GLU A 58 0.65 5.63 -7.65
C GLU A 58 0.46 7.14 -7.57
N PHE A 59 1.43 7.81 -6.97
CA PHE A 59 1.45 9.24 -6.76
C PHE A 59 2.88 9.76 -6.97
N ASP A 60 3.07 10.64 -7.95
CA ASP A 60 4.39 11.13 -8.36
C ASP A 60 5.43 10.01 -8.59
N SER A 61 6.43 9.90 -7.71
CA SER A 61 7.48 8.86 -7.73
C SER A 61 7.25 7.76 -6.70
N TYR A 62 6.07 7.72 -6.07
CA TYR A 62 5.73 6.84 -4.96
C TYR A 62 4.56 5.92 -5.32
N TYR A 63 4.47 4.79 -4.61
CA TYR A 63 3.28 3.97 -4.65
C TYR A 63 3.00 3.28 -3.31
N ILE A 64 1.74 2.96 -3.12
CA ILE A 64 1.24 2.10 -2.05
C ILE A 64 0.59 0.90 -2.72
N GLN A 65 0.98 -0.30 -2.33
CA GLN A 65 0.43 -1.54 -2.87
C GLN A 65 -0.34 -2.29 -1.80
N TYR A 66 -1.53 -2.76 -2.16
CA TYR A 66 -2.31 -3.69 -1.37
C TYR A 66 -2.38 -5.04 -2.06
N LYS A 67 -2.33 -6.13 -1.30
CA LYS A 67 -2.49 -7.50 -1.78
C LYS A 67 -3.42 -8.28 -0.85
N GLY A 68 -4.43 -8.93 -1.41
CA GLY A 68 -5.40 -9.73 -0.66
C GLY A 68 -5.01 -11.21 -0.60
N PHE A 69 -5.22 -11.83 0.55
CA PHE A 69 -5.03 -13.26 0.79
C PHE A 69 -6.35 -13.91 1.26
N VAL A 70 -7.12 -14.52 0.35
CA VAL A 70 -8.45 -15.08 0.66
C VAL A 70 -8.44 -16.09 1.78
N ASN A 71 -7.45 -16.97 1.79
CA ASN A 71 -7.43 -18.10 2.73
C ASN A 71 -7.29 -17.63 4.19
N SER A 72 -6.69 -16.46 4.43
CA SER A 72 -6.53 -15.88 5.75
C SER A 72 -7.39 -14.64 6.00
N LYS A 73 -8.11 -14.13 4.98
CA LYS A 73 -8.82 -12.83 5.01
C LYS A 73 -7.89 -11.66 5.37
N GLU A 74 -6.60 -11.79 5.10
CA GLU A 74 -5.62 -10.76 5.40
C GLU A 74 -5.37 -9.91 4.16
N PHE A 75 -5.04 -8.64 4.40
CA PHE A 75 -4.55 -7.71 3.40
C PHE A 75 -3.17 -7.24 3.80
N TYR A 76 -2.20 -7.46 2.93
CA TYR A 76 -0.87 -6.90 3.06
C TYR A 76 -0.85 -5.55 2.36
N SER A 77 -0.37 -4.54 3.06
CA SER A 77 -0.01 -3.25 2.49
C SER A 77 1.48 -3.06 2.53
N GLU A 78 2.00 -2.56 1.43
CA GLU A 78 3.36 -2.14 1.27
C GLU A 78 3.37 -0.68 0.85
N ILE A 79 3.95 0.15 1.71
CA ILE A 79 4.39 1.48 1.31
C ILE A 79 5.84 1.29 0.91
N VAL A 80 6.14 1.53 -0.37
CA VAL A 80 7.52 1.38 -0.80
C VAL A 80 8.42 2.33 -0.05
N SER A 81 9.48 1.73 0.49
CA SER A 81 10.45 2.36 1.35
C SER A 81 11.85 2.29 0.77
N ASN A 82 12.58 3.35 1.07
CA ASN A 82 13.94 3.37 1.57
C ASN A 82 15.09 2.65 0.84
N GLU A 83 15.06 1.41 0.37
CA GLU A 83 16.27 0.92 -0.34
C GLU A 83 16.50 1.71 -1.66
N PHE A 84 15.43 2.22 -2.28
CA PHE A 84 15.49 3.16 -3.42
C PHE A 84 15.42 4.65 -3.02
N LEU A 85 14.88 4.98 -1.84
CA LEU A 85 14.63 6.38 -1.40
C LEU A 85 15.59 6.88 -0.30
N ASN A 86 16.10 6.00 0.55
CA ASN A 86 17.06 6.24 1.65
C ASN A 86 18.47 6.45 1.10
N GLU A 87 18.84 5.77 0.01
CA GLU A 87 20.02 6.13 -0.81
C GLU A 87 19.94 7.60 -1.29
N THR A 88 18.74 8.17 -1.41
CA THR A 88 18.49 9.54 -1.87
C THR A 88 18.05 10.53 -0.79
N LYS A 89 17.93 10.12 0.50
CA LYS A 89 17.50 10.95 1.66
C LYS A 89 16.22 11.79 1.45
N LYS A 90 15.12 11.20 0.97
CA LYS A 90 13.91 11.96 0.60
C LYS A 90 12.78 12.03 1.63
N TYR A 91 12.79 11.24 2.70
CA TYR A 91 11.83 11.40 3.81
C TYR A 91 12.46 12.16 4.98
N SER A 92 11.69 13.09 5.54
CA SER A 92 11.99 13.74 6.81
C SER A 92 11.70 12.82 7.99
N GLU A 93 12.31 13.11 9.14
CA GLU A 93 12.07 12.39 10.40
C GLU A 93 10.58 12.35 10.76
N ASN A 94 9.86 13.47 10.55
CA ASN A 94 8.42 13.57 10.80
C ASN A 94 7.60 12.61 9.91
N GLN A 95 7.98 12.45 8.63
CA GLN A 95 7.28 11.52 7.73
C GLN A 95 7.50 10.06 8.16
N ILE A 96 8.70 9.73 8.64
CA ILE A 96 9.00 8.40 9.19
C ILE A 96 8.16 8.15 10.44
N GLU A 97 8.09 9.11 11.36
CA GLU A 97 7.30 9.01 12.58
C GLU A 97 5.80 8.80 12.26
N GLU A 98 5.24 9.53 11.30
CA GLU A 98 3.86 9.33 10.84
C GLU A 98 3.60 7.93 10.29
N ILE A 99 4.55 7.34 9.53
CA ILE A 99 4.42 5.96 9.05
C ILE A 99 4.38 4.97 10.23
N LEU A 100 5.27 5.15 11.21
CA LEU A 100 5.36 4.27 12.37
C LEU A 100 4.16 4.40 13.31
N ASN A 101 3.59 5.61 13.42
CA ASN A 101 2.34 5.85 14.14
C ASN A 101 1.13 5.17 13.49
N LEU A 102 1.25 4.76 12.22
CA LEU A 102 0.28 3.91 11.54
C LEU A 102 0.60 2.42 11.69
N GLU A 103 1.53 2.04 12.57
CA GLU A 103 1.89 0.66 12.89
C GLU A 103 2.48 -0.14 11.72
N PHE A 104 3.11 0.55 10.75
CA PHE A 104 3.90 -0.13 9.74
C PHE A 104 5.19 -0.67 10.36
N SER A 105 5.51 -1.93 10.06
CA SER A 105 6.81 -2.52 10.35
C SER A 105 7.89 -1.80 9.54
N LYS A 106 9.06 -1.63 10.16
CA LYS A 106 10.19 -0.99 9.52
C LYS A 106 10.80 -1.87 8.43
N PRO A 107 11.47 -1.25 7.45
CA PRO A 107 12.20 -1.97 6.43
C PRO A 107 13.27 -2.85 7.06
N ASN A 108 13.41 -4.06 6.54
CA ASN A 108 14.37 -5.09 6.97
C ASN A 108 14.19 -5.58 8.42
N GLU A 109 13.13 -5.17 9.11
CA GLU A 109 12.74 -5.75 10.39
C GLU A 109 11.78 -6.93 10.17
N LYS A 110 11.74 -7.85 11.15
CA LYS A 110 10.79 -8.96 11.14
C LYS A 110 9.42 -8.46 11.57
N ASP A 111 8.39 -8.77 10.78
CA ASP A 111 7.00 -8.60 11.20
C ASP A 111 6.60 -9.66 12.25
N ASN A 112 5.35 -9.60 12.73
CA ASN A 112 4.81 -10.52 13.74
C ASN A 112 4.82 -11.99 13.30
N ASP A 113 4.87 -12.25 12.00
CA ASP A 113 4.95 -13.58 11.40
C ASP A 113 6.38 -13.93 10.97
N GLY A 114 7.37 -13.12 11.36
CA GLY A 114 8.78 -13.35 11.07
C GLY A 114 9.20 -13.07 9.63
N ASN A 115 8.34 -12.47 8.80
CA ASN A 115 8.68 -12.06 7.44
C ASN A 115 9.54 -10.81 7.46
N VAL A 116 10.38 -10.64 6.44
CA VAL A 116 11.22 -9.46 6.26
C VAL A 116 10.94 -8.88 4.88
N SER A 117 10.75 -7.55 4.82
CA SER A 117 10.53 -6.78 3.60
C SER A 117 11.50 -5.60 3.53
N PRO A 118 12.03 -5.24 2.35
CA PRO A 118 12.81 -4.01 2.18
C PRO A 118 11.93 -2.74 2.22
N ASN A 119 10.61 -2.89 2.43
CA ASN A 119 9.62 -1.82 2.43
C ASN A 119 8.98 -1.66 3.82
N TYR A 120 8.24 -0.56 4.01
CA TYR A 120 7.36 -0.42 5.16
C TYR A 120 6.13 -1.28 4.89
N THR A 121 5.78 -2.14 5.84
CA THR A 121 4.71 -3.12 5.62
C THR A 121 3.71 -3.11 6.75
N LYS A 122 2.43 -3.34 6.43
CA LYS A 122 1.37 -3.51 7.42
C LYS A 122 0.41 -4.60 6.99
N TRP A 123 0.00 -5.40 7.96
CA TRP A 123 -1.04 -6.41 7.76
C TRP A 123 -2.37 -5.89 8.32
N TYR A 124 -3.41 -6.06 7.53
CA TYR A 124 -4.79 -5.77 7.87
C TYR A 124 -5.58 -7.06 7.93
N ASN A 125 -6.57 -7.12 8.81
CA ASN A 125 -7.60 -8.15 8.77
C ASN A 125 -8.82 -7.58 8.03
N LEU A 126 -9.33 -8.29 7.02
CA LEU A 126 -10.52 -7.90 6.25
C LEU A 126 -11.65 -8.89 6.48
N THR A 127 -12.25 -8.79 7.65
CA THR A 127 -13.46 -9.50 8.01
C THR A 127 -14.73 -8.70 7.76
N THR A 128 -14.65 -7.36 7.68
CA THR A 128 -15.81 -6.46 7.59
C THR A 128 -15.60 -5.29 6.62
N ILE A 129 -16.72 -4.68 6.19
CA ILE A 129 -16.71 -3.43 5.41
C ILE A 129 -16.07 -2.27 6.17
N ASN A 130 -16.25 -2.22 7.49
CA ASN A 130 -15.69 -1.18 8.35
C ASN A 130 -14.15 -1.20 8.32
N GLU A 131 -13.53 -2.37 8.16
CA GLU A 131 -12.08 -2.49 8.01
C GLU A 131 -11.61 -1.97 6.65
N ILE A 132 -12.37 -2.17 5.57
CA ILE A 132 -12.06 -1.59 4.25
C ILE A 132 -12.13 -0.06 4.31
N GLU A 133 -13.14 0.49 4.97
CA GLU A 133 -13.26 1.93 5.20
C GLU A 133 -12.12 2.48 6.06
N PHE A 134 -11.66 1.71 7.06
CA PHE A 134 -10.49 2.05 7.85
C PHE A 134 -9.22 2.12 7.01
N ILE A 135 -8.97 1.11 6.16
CA ILE A 135 -7.83 1.11 5.23
C ILE A 135 -7.90 2.33 4.31
N HIS A 136 -9.08 2.67 3.79
CA HIS A 136 -9.25 3.86 2.95
C HIS A 136 -8.89 5.14 3.72
N LYS A 137 -9.32 5.29 4.97
CA LYS A 137 -8.98 6.45 5.81
C LYS A 137 -7.48 6.54 6.07
N GLU A 138 -6.81 5.42 6.38
CA GLU A 138 -5.36 5.40 6.53
C GLU A 138 -4.64 5.75 5.23
N LEU A 139 -5.10 5.23 4.09
CA LEU A 139 -4.56 5.60 2.77
C LEU A 139 -4.64 7.11 2.55
N ILE A 140 -5.78 7.74 2.83
CA ILE A 140 -5.92 9.20 2.68
C ILE A 140 -4.98 9.95 3.63
N ARG A 141 -4.80 9.47 4.87
CA ARG A 141 -3.83 10.06 5.81
C ARG A 141 -2.41 9.95 5.28
N ILE A 142 -2.02 8.78 4.74
CA ILE A 142 -0.71 8.59 4.14
C ILE A 142 -0.51 9.55 2.96
N LEU A 143 -1.46 9.60 2.03
CA LEU A 143 -1.36 10.47 0.87
C LEU A 143 -1.23 11.94 1.26
N LYS A 144 -1.98 12.41 2.28
CA LYS A 144 -1.92 13.81 2.72
C LYS A 144 -0.71 14.13 3.57
N SER A 145 -0.52 13.42 4.68
CA SER A 145 0.47 13.76 5.70
C SER A 145 1.89 13.35 5.30
N ILE A 146 2.02 12.27 4.54
CA ILE A 146 3.33 11.74 4.15
C ILE A 146 3.68 12.20 2.73
N PHE A 147 2.73 12.17 1.79
CA PHE A 147 3.00 12.49 0.38
C PHE A 147 2.55 13.88 -0.08
N GLY A 148 1.93 14.69 0.79
CA GLY A 148 1.53 16.06 0.43
C GLY A 148 0.44 16.10 -0.63
N LEU A 149 -0.54 15.19 -0.57
CA LEU A 149 -1.71 15.22 -1.45
C LEU A 149 -2.54 16.49 -1.22
N GLU A 150 -2.53 17.38 -2.20
CA GLU A 150 -3.26 18.66 -2.21
C GLU A 150 -4.33 18.70 -3.32
N ASN A 151 -5.11 19.78 -3.35
CA ASN A 151 -6.06 20.02 -4.43
C ASN A 151 -5.30 20.25 -5.74
N GLY A 152 -5.79 19.69 -6.84
CA GLY A 152 -5.13 19.70 -8.15
C GLY A 152 -4.21 18.51 -8.42
N ASN A 153 -3.79 17.74 -7.41
CA ASN A 153 -3.02 16.53 -7.62
C ASN A 153 -3.84 15.43 -8.33
N LYS A 154 -3.10 14.56 -9.03
CA LYS A 154 -3.64 13.36 -9.68
C LYS A 154 -2.88 12.14 -9.20
N PHE A 155 -3.59 11.03 -9.06
CA PHE A 155 -2.99 9.73 -8.77
C PHE A 155 -3.60 8.66 -9.66
N LYS A 156 -2.85 7.58 -9.84
CA LYS A 156 -3.26 6.42 -10.64
C LYS A 156 -3.58 5.25 -9.73
N VAL A 157 -4.58 4.48 -10.11
CA VAL A 157 -4.99 3.26 -9.43
C VAL A 157 -4.94 2.12 -10.43
N ARG A 158 -4.18 1.07 -10.11
CA ARG A 158 -4.02 -0.14 -10.94
C ARG A 158 -4.41 -1.38 -10.16
N TYR A 159 -5.21 -2.25 -10.76
CA TYR A 159 -5.69 -3.51 -10.15
C TYR A 159 -6.18 -4.51 -11.20
#